data_AF-A0A8J5GLS8-F1
#
_entry.id   AF-A0A8J5GLS8-F1
#
_cell.length_a   1.000
_cell.length_b   1.000
_cell.length_c   1.000
_cell.angle_alpha   90.00
_cell.angle_beta   90.00
_cell.angle_gamma   90.00
#
_symmetry.space_group_name_H-M   'P 1'
#
loop_
_entity.id
_entity.type
_entity.pdbx_description
1 polymer ?
#
loop_
_entity_poly.entity_id
_entity_poly.type
_entity_poly.pdbx_seq_one_letter_code
_entity_poly.pdbx_strand_id
1 'polypeptide(L)'
;MGTHELGPSFGGSDSEEVTLKKWIRENPGALGDKVVVKWGTNLPFLFKILLVTVALSIQAHPEKELARMLHMMQPNVYKDPNHKPEMAIALIEFKALYGFVNIEELKDILIGVAEITELVSNDATSKIICMRELNVYVNVKAIVQSVFTKLMSANKDGILALVSKQKNRLEAENKIRRLSEREQLALLMEKQYHADVGVLAAFFLNYVKLNPGEALYIGPNEPHAYISGECIKCMAASDMLCERDWHLST
;
A
#
# COMPACT_ATOMS: atom_id res chain seq x y z
N MET A 1 15.07 13.43 -1.86
CA MET A 1 16.51 13.62 -1.60
C MET A 1 17.26 12.46 -2.19
N GLY A 2 18.13 12.73 -3.16
CA GLY A 2 18.89 11.71 -3.90
C GLY A 2 19.22 12.16 -5.31
N THR A 3 19.49 11.22 -6.20
CA THR A 3 19.90 11.47 -7.59
C THR A 3 18.77 11.31 -8.62
N HIS A 4 17.51 11.45 -8.19
CA HIS A 4 16.35 11.25 -9.05
C HIS A 4 16.17 12.40 -10.06
N GLU A 5 15.85 12.08 -11.33
CA GLU A 5 15.75 13.10 -12.39
C GLU A 5 14.53 14.01 -12.22
N LEU A 6 13.39 13.45 -11.79
CA LEU A 6 12.16 14.21 -11.56
C LEU A 6 12.19 15.09 -10.30
N GLY A 7 13.25 14.98 -9.48
CA GLY A 7 13.40 15.71 -8.22
C GLY A 7 14.88 15.88 -7.88
N PRO A 8 15.64 16.64 -8.68
CA PRO A 8 17.08 16.77 -8.50
C PRO A 8 17.38 17.41 -7.14
N SER A 9 18.38 16.85 -6.45
CA SER A 9 19.01 17.52 -5.32
C SER A 9 20.23 18.27 -5.81
N PHE A 10 20.53 19.44 -5.24
CA PHE A 10 21.65 20.28 -5.64
C PHE A 10 22.69 20.39 -4.53
N GLY A 11 23.94 20.63 -4.91
CA GLY A 11 25.04 20.91 -3.99
C GLY A 11 25.99 21.95 -4.57
N GLY A 12 26.73 22.63 -3.72
CA GLY A 12 27.66 23.71 -4.07
C GLY A 12 27.50 24.94 -3.17
N SER A 13 28.52 25.79 -3.11
CA SER A 13 28.39 27.17 -2.63
C SER A 13 27.80 28.05 -3.73
N ASP A 14 27.19 29.18 -3.36
CA ASP A 14 26.31 30.10 -4.13
C ASP A 14 26.68 30.48 -5.59
N SER A 15 27.79 30.03 -6.16
CA SER A 15 28.26 30.39 -7.50
C SER A 15 28.12 29.32 -8.59
N GLU A 16 27.96 28.02 -8.26
CA GLU A 16 27.66 26.98 -9.27
C GLU A 16 26.75 25.89 -8.69
N GLU A 17 25.46 25.96 -9.03
CA GLU A 17 24.47 24.96 -8.60
C GLU A 17 24.64 23.68 -9.44
N VAL A 18 25.31 22.67 -8.88
CA VAL A 18 25.53 21.38 -9.53
C VAL A 18 24.56 20.35 -8.97
N THR A 19 23.89 19.57 -9.83
CA THR A 19 23.04 18.48 -9.34
C THR A 19 23.88 17.40 -8.66
N LEU A 20 23.36 16.85 -7.57
CA LEU A 20 23.97 15.73 -6.86
C LEU A 20 24.24 14.54 -7.79
N LYS A 21 23.35 14.30 -8.76
CA LYS A 21 23.52 13.27 -9.79
C LYS A 21 24.78 13.52 -10.64
N LYS A 22 24.97 14.75 -11.13
CA LYS A 22 26.16 15.12 -11.90
C LYS A 22 27.43 15.02 -11.05
N TRP A 23 27.39 15.56 -9.83
CA TRP A 23 28.52 15.54 -8.91
C TRP A 23 28.97 14.12 -8.55
N ILE A 24 28.04 13.20 -8.24
CA ILE A 24 28.36 11.78 -7.95
C ILE A 24 28.99 11.09 -9.17
N ARG A 25 28.51 11.38 -10.38
CA ARG A 25 29.08 10.83 -11.62
C ARG A 25 30.53 11.26 -11.83
N GLU A 26 30.86 12.49 -11.47
CA GLU A 26 32.22 13.04 -11.56
C GLU A 26 33.11 12.63 -10.36
N ASN A 27 32.49 12.24 -9.23
CA ASN A 27 33.17 11.86 -7.99
C ASN A 27 32.68 10.50 -7.45
N PRO A 28 32.79 9.39 -8.22
CA PRO A 28 32.18 8.11 -7.85
C PRO A 28 32.74 7.51 -6.56
N GLY A 29 33.97 7.87 -6.17
CA GLY A 29 34.58 7.46 -4.91
C GLY A 29 33.78 7.87 -3.66
N ALA A 30 32.92 8.90 -3.75
CA ALA A 30 32.04 9.31 -2.66
C ALA A 30 30.98 8.26 -2.29
N LEU A 31 30.65 7.33 -3.22
CA LEU A 31 29.76 6.20 -2.94
C LEU A 31 30.47 5.04 -2.23
N GLY A 32 31.80 4.98 -2.34
CA GLY A 32 32.62 3.85 -1.90
C GLY A 32 32.64 2.68 -2.91
N ASP A 33 33.78 2.00 -3.00
CA ASP A 33 34.07 0.99 -4.04
C ASP A 33 33.02 -0.12 -4.12
N LYS A 34 32.56 -0.61 -2.97
CA LYS A 34 31.53 -1.67 -2.91
C LYS A 34 30.22 -1.25 -3.57
N VAL A 35 29.85 0.02 -3.42
CA VAL A 35 28.62 0.55 -4.02
C VAL A 35 28.82 0.74 -5.51
N VAL A 36 29.95 1.30 -5.93
CA VAL A 36 30.27 1.52 -7.35
C VAL A 36 30.32 0.20 -8.12
N VAL A 37 30.95 -0.83 -7.57
CA VAL A 37 31.02 -2.17 -8.20
C VAL A 37 29.64 -2.77 -8.43
N LYS A 38 28.70 -2.56 -7.50
CA LYS A 38 27.38 -3.22 -7.53
C LYS A 38 26.30 -2.41 -8.23
N TRP A 39 26.31 -1.08 -8.11
CA TRP A 39 25.24 -0.19 -8.60
C TRP A 39 25.74 0.93 -9.52
N GLY A 40 27.04 0.96 -9.83
CA GLY A 40 27.65 1.98 -10.69
C GLY A 40 27.67 3.36 -10.01
N THR A 41 27.54 4.41 -10.80
CA THR A 41 27.59 5.81 -10.33
C THR A 41 26.22 6.35 -9.94
N ASN A 42 25.29 5.49 -9.52
CA ASN A 42 23.95 5.87 -9.09
C ASN A 42 23.79 5.62 -7.59
N LEU A 43 23.11 6.53 -6.90
CA LEU A 43 22.71 6.28 -5.52
C LEU A 43 21.64 5.18 -5.50
N PRO A 44 21.84 4.06 -4.78
CA PRO A 44 20.97 2.88 -4.90
C PRO A 44 19.63 3.02 -4.15
N PHE A 45 19.41 4.15 -3.47
CA PHE A 45 18.21 4.43 -2.72
C PHE A 45 17.69 5.85 -3.00
N LEU A 46 16.41 6.05 -2.73
CA LEU A 46 15.76 7.35 -2.72
C LEU A 46 15.22 7.62 -1.31
N PHE A 47 15.60 8.77 -0.76
CA PHE A 47 15.19 9.20 0.57
C PHE A 47 14.15 10.32 0.48
N LYS A 48 13.08 10.22 1.26
CA LYS A 48 11.97 11.17 1.29
C LYS A 48 11.56 11.44 2.74
N ILE A 49 11.07 12.65 2.98
CA ILE A 49 10.21 12.95 4.13
C ILE A 49 8.82 13.14 3.55
N LEU A 50 7.83 12.47 4.13
CA LEU A 50 6.45 12.50 3.68
C LEU A 50 5.58 13.07 4.80
N LEU A 51 4.75 14.05 4.45
CA LEU A 51 3.60 14.48 5.25
C LEU A 51 2.34 14.00 4.54
N VAL A 52 1.67 13.02 5.14
CA VAL A 52 0.48 12.36 4.60
C VAL A 52 -0.75 12.96 5.28
N THR A 53 -1.48 13.79 4.55
CA THR A 53 -2.75 14.41 5.02
C THR A 53 -3.99 13.76 4.39
N VAL A 54 -3.80 13.05 3.28
CA VAL A 54 -4.79 12.24 2.56
C VAL A 54 -4.17 10.88 2.29
N ALA A 55 -4.93 9.80 2.41
CA ALA A 55 -4.41 8.45 2.28
C ALA A 55 -3.87 8.18 0.86
N LEU A 56 -2.66 7.63 0.74
CA LEU A 56 -2.07 7.24 -0.54
C LEU A 56 -2.66 5.92 -1.05
N SER A 57 -2.64 5.69 -2.37
CA SER A 57 -3.20 4.49 -3.04
C SER A 57 -2.81 3.19 -2.34
N ILE A 58 -3.66 2.15 -2.44
CA ILE A 58 -3.24 0.79 -2.09
C ILE A 58 -2.29 0.31 -3.18
N GLN A 59 -1.07 -0.02 -2.76
CA GLN A 59 0.06 -0.32 -3.63
C GLN A 59 0.66 -1.67 -3.28
N ALA A 60 1.24 -2.34 -4.28
CA ALA A 60 2.14 -3.46 -4.08
C ALA A 60 3.32 -3.33 -5.04
N HIS A 61 4.51 -3.75 -4.60
CA HIS A 61 5.70 -3.71 -5.44
C HIS A 61 6.10 -5.14 -5.83
N PRO A 62 6.12 -5.49 -7.13
CA PRO A 62 6.44 -6.85 -7.53
C PRO A 62 7.89 -7.22 -7.18
N GLU A 63 8.13 -8.52 -7.06
CA GLU A 63 9.50 -9.05 -7.07
C GLU A 63 10.20 -8.71 -8.39
N LYS A 64 11.54 -8.73 -8.35
CA LYS A 64 12.38 -8.27 -9.47
C LYS A 64 12.11 -9.01 -10.78
N GLU A 65 11.83 -10.30 -10.73
CA GLU A 65 11.53 -11.11 -11.92
C GLU A 65 10.23 -10.67 -12.59
N LEU A 66 9.18 -10.48 -11.79
CA LEU A 66 7.89 -9.99 -12.26
C LEU A 66 7.99 -8.53 -12.73
N ALA A 67 8.74 -7.68 -12.03
CA ALA A 67 8.99 -6.30 -12.44
C ALA A 67 9.63 -6.22 -13.83
N ARG A 68 10.63 -7.07 -14.09
CA ARG A 68 11.28 -7.17 -15.41
C ARG A 68 10.30 -7.59 -16.50
N MET A 69 9.46 -8.59 -16.23
CA MET A 69 8.46 -9.06 -17.18
C MET A 69 7.41 -7.98 -17.47
N LEU A 70 6.90 -7.32 -16.44
CA LEU A 70 5.91 -6.24 -16.56
C LEU A 70 6.46 -5.04 -17.33
N HIS A 71 7.68 -4.59 -17.02
CA HIS A 71 8.35 -3.53 -17.77
C HIS A 71 8.53 -3.88 -19.25
N MET A 72 8.88 -5.13 -19.55
CA MET A 72 9.01 -5.60 -20.95
C MET A 72 7.67 -5.60 -21.69
N MET A 73 6.57 -5.98 -21.02
CA MET A 73 5.24 -6.05 -21.64
C MET A 73 4.56 -4.68 -21.76
N GLN A 74 4.73 -3.80 -20.77
CA GLN A 74 4.05 -2.51 -20.66
C GLN A 74 4.99 -1.41 -20.10
N PRO A 75 6.02 -1.01 -20.86
CA PRO A 75 7.05 -0.07 -20.37
C PRO A 75 6.52 1.33 -20.05
N ASN A 76 5.38 1.73 -20.64
CA ASN A 76 4.75 3.00 -20.35
C ASN A 76 4.04 3.02 -18.99
N VAL A 77 3.62 1.87 -18.49
CA VAL A 77 2.95 1.72 -17.18
C VAL A 77 4.00 1.43 -16.11
N TYR A 78 4.83 0.41 -16.35
CA TYR A 78 5.89 -0.02 -15.45
C TYR A 78 7.20 0.61 -15.87
N LYS A 79 7.66 1.63 -15.15
CA LYS A 79 8.72 2.53 -15.60
C LYS A 79 10.12 1.92 -15.60
N ASP A 80 10.37 0.91 -14.76
CA ASP A 80 11.66 0.25 -14.67
C ASP A 80 11.53 -1.23 -14.25
N PRO A 81 12.57 -2.06 -14.49
CA PRO A 81 12.52 -3.50 -14.21
C PRO A 81 12.96 -3.87 -12.78
N ASN A 82 13.11 -2.90 -11.86
CA ASN A 82 13.66 -3.15 -10.53
C ASN A 82 12.56 -3.47 -9.51
N HIS A 83 12.95 -4.15 -8.43
CA HIS A 83 12.08 -4.23 -7.25
C HIS A 83 12.12 -2.91 -6.47
N LYS A 84 11.14 -2.70 -5.60
CA LYS A 84 11.05 -1.50 -4.77
C LYS A 84 10.73 -1.86 -3.32
N PRO A 85 11.69 -2.47 -2.59
CA PRO A 85 11.56 -2.57 -1.15
C PRO A 85 11.53 -1.16 -0.56
N GLU A 86 10.67 -0.97 0.44
CA GLU A 86 10.48 0.33 1.08
C GLU A 86 10.55 0.19 2.61
N MET A 87 10.92 1.27 3.27
CA MET A 87 10.88 1.39 4.72
C MET A 87 10.33 2.76 5.09
N ALA A 88 9.36 2.78 6.00
CA ALA A 88 8.83 3.99 6.61
C ALA A 88 9.28 4.05 8.08
N ILE A 89 9.75 5.21 8.55
CA ILE A 89 10.08 5.48 9.94
C ILE A 89 9.24 6.66 10.39
N ALA A 90 8.42 6.47 11.42
CA ALA A 90 7.52 7.50 11.94
C ALA A 90 8.31 8.67 12.55
N LEU A 91 8.02 9.89 12.09
CA LEU A 91 8.52 11.13 12.71
C LEU A 91 7.54 11.64 13.77
N ILE A 92 6.25 11.52 13.47
CA ILE A 92 5.13 11.66 14.41
C ILE A 92 4.27 10.39 14.35
N GLU A 93 3.14 10.31 15.06
CA GLU A 93 2.19 9.20 14.89
C GLU A 93 1.87 9.00 13.40
N PHE A 94 2.20 7.81 12.89
CA PHE A 94 2.06 7.47 11.47
C PHE A 94 1.17 6.25 11.31
N LYS A 95 0.14 6.36 10.47
CA LYS A 95 -0.87 5.33 10.26
C LYS A 95 -0.74 4.75 8.87
N ALA A 96 -0.73 3.44 8.76
CA ALA A 96 -0.60 2.74 7.49
C ALA A 96 -1.49 1.48 7.46
N LEU A 97 -1.82 1.05 6.25
CA LEU A 97 -2.27 -0.30 5.96
C LEU A 97 -1.08 -1.11 5.48
N TYR A 98 -0.95 -2.36 5.94
CA TYR A 98 0.17 -3.22 5.58
C TYR A 98 -0.18 -4.71 5.67
N GLY A 99 0.04 -5.44 4.57
CA GLY A 99 -0.14 -6.88 4.49
C GLY A 99 -1.59 -7.31 4.71
N PHE A 100 -1.91 -8.54 4.35
CA PHE A 100 -3.24 -9.09 4.61
C PHE A 100 -3.45 -9.41 6.09
N VAL A 101 -4.67 -9.25 6.56
CA VAL A 101 -5.11 -9.72 7.88
C VAL A 101 -5.01 -11.24 8.00
N ASN A 102 -4.92 -11.74 9.23
CA ASN A 102 -4.90 -13.18 9.45
C ASN A 102 -6.30 -13.82 9.27
N ILE A 103 -6.36 -15.16 9.30
CA ILE A 103 -7.61 -15.89 9.03
C ILE A 103 -8.71 -15.65 10.09
N GLU A 104 -8.36 -15.44 11.35
CA GLU A 104 -9.37 -15.17 12.39
C GLU A 104 -9.94 -13.76 12.21
N GLU A 105 -9.09 -12.77 11.91
CA GLU A 105 -9.55 -11.42 11.56
C GLU A 105 -10.38 -11.41 10.27
N LEU A 106 -10.03 -12.22 9.28
CA LEU A 106 -10.85 -12.38 8.06
C LEU A 106 -12.24 -12.93 8.40
N LYS A 107 -12.35 -13.90 9.31
CA LYS A 107 -13.65 -14.40 9.78
C LYS A 107 -14.44 -13.30 10.46
N ASP A 108 -13.79 -12.52 11.34
CA ASP A 108 -14.44 -11.41 12.03
C ASP A 108 -14.95 -10.35 11.04
N ILE A 109 -14.21 -10.08 9.96
CA ILE A 109 -14.64 -9.18 8.89
C ILE A 109 -15.84 -9.75 8.14
N LEU A 110 -15.78 -11.02 7.75
CA LEU A 110 -16.86 -11.68 7.00
C LEU A 110 -18.15 -11.84 7.82
N ILE A 111 -18.05 -11.83 9.15
CA ILE A 111 -19.19 -11.88 10.07
C ILE A 111 -19.68 -10.46 10.40
N GLY A 112 -18.75 -9.54 10.66
CA GLY A 112 -19.04 -8.20 11.19
C GLY A 112 -19.33 -7.13 10.14
N VAL A 113 -18.94 -7.36 8.87
CA VAL A 113 -19.11 -6.37 7.79
C VAL A 113 -20.05 -6.93 6.73
N ALA A 114 -21.36 -6.72 6.94
CA ALA A 114 -22.43 -7.25 6.11
C ALA A 114 -22.26 -6.96 4.61
N GLU A 115 -21.68 -5.81 4.24
CA GLU A 115 -21.47 -5.41 2.86
C GLU A 115 -20.37 -6.23 2.18
N ILE A 116 -19.34 -6.63 2.93
CA ILE A 116 -18.31 -7.56 2.43
C ILE A 116 -18.92 -8.96 2.30
N THR A 117 -19.71 -9.40 3.28
CA THR A 117 -20.40 -10.70 3.24
C THR A 117 -21.30 -10.82 1.99
N GLU A 118 -22.07 -9.76 1.70
CA GLU A 118 -22.95 -9.67 0.53
C GLU A 118 -22.18 -9.83 -0.77
N LEU A 119 -21.02 -9.16 -0.89
CA LEU A 119 -20.17 -9.22 -2.07
C LEU A 119 -19.56 -10.60 -2.31
N VAL A 120 -19.10 -11.25 -1.23
CA VAL A 120 -18.33 -12.50 -1.31
C VAL A 120 -19.21 -13.72 -1.58
N SER A 121 -20.54 -13.56 -1.49
CA SER A 121 -21.57 -14.60 -1.59
C SER A 121 -21.49 -15.64 -0.46
N ASN A 122 -22.67 -16.07 0.02
CA ASN A 122 -22.80 -16.91 1.21
C ASN A 122 -22.01 -18.24 1.14
N ASP A 123 -21.78 -18.82 -0.03
CA ASP A 123 -21.04 -20.09 -0.18
C ASP A 123 -19.56 -19.97 0.22
N ALA A 124 -18.88 -18.91 -0.22
CA ALA A 124 -17.48 -18.67 0.15
C ALA A 124 -17.36 -18.31 1.64
N THR A 125 -18.28 -17.47 2.14
CA THR A 125 -18.34 -17.13 3.57
C THR A 125 -18.60 -18.34 4.47
N SER A 126 -19.56 -19.20 4.09
CA SER A 126 -19.90 -20.41 4.85
C SER A 126 -18.72 -21.38 4.91
N LYS A 127 -18.00 -21.55 3.80
CA LYS A 127 -16.78 -22.37 3.75
C LYS A 127 -15.71 -21.86 4.70
N ILE A 128 -15.55 -20.55 4.86
CA ILE A 128 -14.53 -19.91 5.70
C ILE A 128 -14.91 -19.95 7.20
N ILE A 129 -16.18 -19.70 7.51
CA ILE A 129 -16.69 -19.72 8.89
C ILE A 129 -16.64 -21.15 9.46
N CYS A 130 -17.01 -22.17 8.68
CA CYS A 130 -17.01 -23.57 9.12
C CYS A 130 -15.61 -24.21 9.24
N MET A 131 -14.52 -23.48 8.97
CA MET A 131 -13.16 -24.03 8.97
C MET A 131 -12.62 -24.43 10.34
N ARG A 132 -13.32 -24.10 11.44
CA ARG A 132 -12.87 -24.47 12.80
C ARG A 132 -12.91 -25.97 13.09
N GLU A 133 -13.54 -26.79 12.25
CA GLU A 133 -13.85 -28.20 12.61
C GLU A 133 -13.06 -29.27 11.82
N LEU A 134 -12.31 -28.91 10.79
CA LEU A 134 -11.62 -29.90 9.95
C LEU A 134 -10.10 -29.70 10.01
N ASN A 135 -9.38 -30.73 10.48
CA ASN A 135 -7.92 -30.91 10.45
C ASN A 135 -7.35 -30.99 9.01
N VAL A 136 -7.88 -30.17 8.10
CA VAL A 136 -7.46 -30.06 6.72
C VAL A 136 -6.45 -28.91 6.66
N TYR A 137 -5.31 -29.14 6.01
CA TYR A 137 -4.40 -28.07 5.62
C TYR A 137 -5.15 -27.12 4.68
N VAL A 138 -5.76 -26.08 5.24
CA VAL A 138 -6.47 -25.07 4.48
C VAL A 138 -5.47 -24.08 3.93
N ASN A 139 -5.50 -23.89 2.61
CA ASN A 139 -4.70 -22.84 1.97
C ASN A 139 -5.34 -21.46 2.21
N VAL A 140 -5.06 -20.87 3.36
CA VAL A 140 -5.53 -19.53 3.77
C VAL A 140 -5.22 -18.48 2.69
N LYS A 141 -4.05 -18.57 2.06
CA LYS A 141 -3.65 -17.66 0.98
C LYS A 141 -4.60 -17.74 -0.21
N ALA A 142 -4.99 -18.95 -0.64
CA ALA A 142 -5.93 -19.13 -1.75
C ALA A 142 -7.32 -18.54 -1.44
N ILE A 143 -7.74 -18.59 -0.19
CA ILE A 143 -9.02 -18.04 0.26
C ILE A 143 -8.98 -16.52 0.24
N VAL A 144 -7.99 -15.92 0.92
CA VAL A 144 -7.79 -14.47 0.93
C VAL A 144 -7.70 -13.96 -0.51
N GLN A 145 -6.92 -14.64 -1.36
CA GLN A 145 -6.82 -14.32 -2.77
C GLN A 145 -8.17 -14.40 -3.48
N SER A 146 -8.94 -15.47 -3.32
CA SER A 146 -10.24 -15.62 -3.97
C SER A 146 -11.23 -14.51 -3.57
N VAL A 147 -11.32 -14.23 -2.26
CA VAL A 147 -12.20 -13.21 -1.71
C VAL A 147 -11.77 -11.81 -2.16
N PHE A 148 -10.48 -11.51 -2.04
CA PHE A 148 -9.93 -10.21 -2.43
C PHE A 148 -10.02 -10.01 -3.95
N THR A 149 -9.75 -11.03 -4.77
CA THR A 149 -9.95 -10.95 -6.23
C THR A 149 -11.41 -10.65 -6.56
N LYS A 150 -12.38 -11.28 -5.88
CA LYS A 150 -13.79 -11.00 -6.13
C LYS A 150 -14.17 -9.56 -5.79
N LEU A 151 -13.66 -9.03 -4.68
CA LEU A 151 -13.81 -7.61 -4.35
C LEU A 151 -13.21 -6.72 -5.44
N MET A 152 -11.97 -7.02 -5.82
CA MET A 152 -11.21 -6.24 -6.79
C MET A 152 -11.77 -6.35 -8.21
N SER A 153 -12.52 -7.40 -8.54
CA SER A 153 -13.16 -7.58 -9.84
C SER A 153 -14.63 -7.17 -9.86
N ALA A 154 -15.20 -6.70 -8.74
CA ALA A 154 -16.58 -6.27 -8.70
C ALA A 154 -16.81 -5.03 -9.57
N ASN A 155 -17.99 -4.93 -10.17
CA ASN A 155 -18.33 -3.78 -11.00
C ASN A 155 -18.52 -2.52 -10.15
N LYS A 156 -18.35 -1.36 -10.80
CA LYS A 156 -18.36 -0.03 -10.17
C LYS A 156 -19.67 0.29 -9.46
N ASP A 157 -20.81 -0.04 -10.07
CA ASP A 157 -22.13 0.24 -9.51
C ASP A 157 -22.39 -0.60 -8.24
N GLY A 158 -21.93 -1.85 -8.24
CA GLY A 158 -21.99 -2.74 -7.07
C GLY A 158 -21.15 -2.23 -5.91
N ILE A 159 -19.92 -1.78 -6.18
CA ILE A 159 -19.06 -1.15 -5.15
C ILE A 159 -19.72 0.11 -4.60
N LEU A 160 -20.25 0.98 -5.47
CA LEU A 160 -20.91 2.21 -5.04
C LEU A 160 -22.09 1.93 -4.12
N ALA A 161 -22.95 0.96 -4.49
CA ALA A 161 -24.09 0.56 -3.67
C ALA A 161 -23.65 0.01 -2.30
N LEU A 162 -22.63 -0.86 -2.28
CA LEU A 162 -22.12 -1.46 -1.04
C LEU A 162 -21.44 -0.45 -0.13
N VAL A 163 -20.60 0.43 -0.66
CA VAL A 163 -19.91 1.47 0.11
C VAL A 163 -20.91 2.48 0.67
N SER A 164 -21.91 2.89 -0.13
CA SER A 164 -22.98 3.77 0.34
C SER A 164 -23.81 3.13 1.46
N LYS A 165 -24.11 1.84 1.34
CA LYS A 165 -24.80 1.06 2.37
C LYS A 165 -23.96 0.99 3.66
N GLN A 166 -22.67 0.68 3.55
CA GLN A 166 -21.74 0.65 4.68
C GLN A 166 -21.66 2.00 5.37
N LYS A 167 -21.48 3.08 4.61
CA LYS A 167 -21.44 4.45 5.14
C LYS A 167 -22.69 4.77 5.95
N ASN A 168 -23.87 4.57 5.36
CA ASN A 168 -25.14 4.86 6.03
C ASN A 168 -25.31 4.05 7.33
N ARG A 169 -24.94 2.76 7.30
CA ARG A 169 -24.96 1.89 8.47
C ARG A 169 -24.01 2.40 9.55
N LEU A 170 -22.74 2.67 9.21
CA LEU A 170 -21.73 3.12 10.17
C LEU A 170 -22.06 4.52 10.72
N GLU A 171 -22.61 5.44 9.94
CA GLU A 171 -23.06 6.76 10.41
C GLU A 171 -24.23 6.65 11.38
N ALA A 172 -25.17 5.73 11.15
CA ALA A 172 -26.26 5.45 12.08
C ALA A 172 -25.73 4.81 13.38
N GLU A 173 -24.84 3.82 13.27
CA GLU A 173 -24.25 3.14 14.42
C GLU A 173 -23.35 4.07 15.26
N ASN A 174 -22.65 5.02 14.64
CA ASN A 174 -21.80 6.00 15.34
C ASN A 174 -22.60 6.92 16.29
N LYS A 175 -23.92 7.02 16.10
CA LYS A 175 -24.82 7.75 17.02
C LYS A 175 -25.20 6.93 18.26
N ILE A 176 -25.01 5.61 18.21
CA ILE A 176 -25.52 4.66 19.21
C ILE A 176 -24.37 3.98 19.96
N ARG A 177 -23.23 3.74 19.28
CA ARG A 177 -22.04 3.11 19.85
C ARG A 177 -20.77 3.76 19.33
N ARG A 178 -19.66 3.51 20.03
CA ARG A 178 -18.33 3.82 19.51
C ARG A 178 -17.99 2.85 18.37
N LEU A 179 -17.62 3.41 17.23
CA LEU A 179 -17.08 2.64 16.10
C LEU A 179 -15.69 2.09 16.42
N SER A 180 -15.38 0.91 15.90
CA SER A 180 -14.04 0.33 15.92
C SER A 180 -13.07 1.13 15.06
N GLU A 181 -11.77 0.91 15.21
CA GLU A 181 -10.77 1.64 14.44
C GLU A 181 -10.87 1.42 12.93
N ARG A 182 -11.23 0.19 12.52
CA ARG A 182 -11.45 -0.15 11.10
C ARG A 182 -12.69 0.53 10.54
N GLU A 183 -13.76 0.63 11.32
CA GLU A 183 -14.98 1.33 10.91
C GLU A 183 -14.78 2.85 10.80
N GLN A 184 -14.02 3.43 11.75
CA GLN A 184 -13.61 4.83 11.65
C GLN A 184 -12.72 5.08 10.43
N LEU A 185 -11.80 4.15 10.14
CA LEU A 185 -10.97 4.20 8.93
C LEU A 185 -11.84 4.12 7.68
N ALA A 186 -12.83 3.23 7.62
CA ALA A 186 -13.73 3.12 6.48
C ALA A 186 -14.48 4.44 6.20
N LEU A 187 -15.01 5.10 7.24
CA LEU A 187 -15.63 6.42 7.10
C LEU A 187 -14.64 7.51 6.68
N LEU A 188 -13.39 7.45 7.16
CA LEU A 188 -12.33 8.37 6.74
C LEU A 188 -11.98 8.18 5.26
N MET A 189 -11.80 6.92 4.83
CA MET A 189 -11.51 6.59 3.42
C MET A 189 -12.66 7.01 2.53
N GLU A 190 -13.91 6.73 2.89
CA GLU A 190 -15.08 7.13 2.12
C GLU A 190 -15.22 8.66 2.01
N LYS A 191 -14.79 9.41 3.03
CA LYS A 191 -14.76 10.87 2.98
C LYS A 191 -13.70 11.40 2.01
N GLN A 192 -12.55 10.74 1.92
CA GLN A 192 -11.45 11.13 1.02
C GLN A 192 -11.68 10.62 -0.41
N TYR A 193 -12.29 9.45 -0.54
CA TYR A 193 -12.44 8.66 -1.74
C TYR A 193 -13.85 8.06 -1.82
N HIS A 194 -14.78 8.89 -2.31
CA HIS A 194 -16.19 8.53 -2.35
C HIS A 194 -16.45 7.32 -3.24
N ALA A 195 -17.15 6.33 -2.68
CA ALA A 195 -17.57 5.10 -3.34
C ALA A 195 -16.42 4.25 -3.89
N ASP A 196 -15.22 4.37 -3.33
CA ASP A 196 -14.05 3.63 -3.81
C ASP A 196 -13.97 2.20 -3.24
N VAL A 197 -13.51 1.25 -4.07
CA VAL A 197 -13.32 -0.15 -3.66
C VAL A 197 -12.32 -0.30 -2.52
N GLY A 198 -11.38 0.63 -2.42
CA GLY A 198 -10.40 0.71 -1.36
C GLY A 198 -11.01 0.85 0.03
N VAL A 199 -12.20 1.46 0.16
CA VAL A 199 -12.93 1.55 1.44
C VAL A 199 -13.19 0.16 2.01
N LEU A 200 -13.62 -0.78 1.16
CA LEU A 200 -13.83 -2.17 1.54
C LEU A 200 -12.51 -2.94 1.60
N ALA A 201 -11.57 -2.66 0.69
CA ALA A 201 -10.27 -3.33 0.65
C ALA A 201 -9.44 -3.07 1.92
N ALA A 202 -9.59 -1.90 2.55
CA ALA A 202 -8.90 -1.55 3.79
C ALA A 202 -9.19 -2.52 4.95
N PHE A 203 -10.37 -3.16 4.98
CA PHE A 203 -10.67 -4.19 5.98
C PHE A 203 -9.78 -5.42 5.85
N PHE A 204 -9.31 -5.74 4.64
CA PHE A 204 -8.47 -6.90 4.38
C PHE A 204 -7.00 -6.68 4.74
N LEU A 205 -6.61 -5.46 5.11
CA LEU A 205 -5.24 -5.10 5.43
C LEU A 205 -5.05 -4.79 6.91
N ASN A 206 -3.86 -5.06 7.46
CA ASN A 206 -3.59 -4.70 8.85
C ASN A 206 -3.49 -3.19 8.98
N TYR A 207 -4.28 -2.60 9.88
CA TYR A 207 -4.22 -1.19 10.20
C TYR A 207 -3.21 -0.97 11.33
N VAL A 208 -2.04 -0.43 10.98
CA VAL A 208 -0.92 -0.24 11.89
C VAL A 208 -0.75 1.23 12.26
N LYS A 209 -0.38 1.47 13.51
CA LYS A 209 -0.04 2.78 14.05
C LYS A 209 1.39 2.71 14.56
N LEU A 210 2.25 3.54 14.00
CA LEU A 210 3.64 3.65 14.38
C LEU A 210 3.82 4.88 15.26
N ASN A 211 4.38 4.68 16.45
CA ASN A 211 4.87 5.75 17.31
C ASN A 211 6.15 6.37 16.73
N PRO A 212 6.50 7.62 17.09
CA PRO A 212 7.75 8.24 16.66
C PRO A 212 8.96 7.33 16.90
N GLY A 213 9.75 7.10 15.84
CA GLY A 213 10.91 6.21 15.85
C GLY A 213 10.61 4.75 15.50
N GLU A 214 9.36 4.30 15.52
CA GLU A 214 8.98 2.98 15.02
C GLU A 214 9.06 2.93 13.49
N ALA A 215 9.37 1.74 12.97
CA ALA A 215 9.59 1.53 11.54
C ALA A 215 8.75 0.38 11.00
N LEU A 216 8.35 0.51 9.73
CA LEU A 216 7.68 -0.51 8.95
C LEU A 216 8.50 -0.79 7.70
N TYR A 217 8.91 -2.06 7.53
CA TYR A 217 9.50 -2.55 6.29
C TYR A 217 8.41 -3.13 5.38
N ILE A 218 8.45 -2.76 4.10
CA ILE A 218 7.53 -3.22 3.07
C ILE A 218 8.34 -4.03 2.07
N GLY A 219 8.11 -5.34 2.12
CA GLY A 219 8.69 -6.31 1.20
C GLY A 219 7.99 -6.31 -0.16
N PRO A 220 8.54 -7.05 -1.14
CA PRO A 220 7.86 -7.24 -2.40
C PRO A 220 6.55 -8.02 -2.22
N ASN A 221 5.58 -7.74 -3.08
CA ASN A 221 4.23 -8.32 -3.11
C ASN A 221 3.37 -8.04 -1.87
N GLU A 222 3.80 -7.15 -0.97
CA GLU A 222 3.01 -6.77 0.20
C GLU A 222 2.10 -5.57 -0.11
N PRO A 223 0.76 -5.74 -0.08
CA PRO A 223 -0.15 -4.62 -0.25
C PRO A 223 -0.05 -3.67 0.94
N HIS A 224 0.04 -2.37 0.67
CA HIS A 224 0.16 -1.34 1.70
C HIS A 224 -0.39 0.00 1.23
N ALA A 225 -0.70 0.88 2.18
CA ALA A 225 -1.09 2.27 1.92
C ALA A 225 -0.72 3.14 3.11
N TYR A 226 -0.29 4.37 2.88
CA TYR A 226 -0.05 5.33 3.97
C TYR A 226 -1.30 6.16 4.20
N ILE A 227 -1.81 6.19 5.42
CA ILE A 227 -3.12 6.78 5.74
C ILE A 227 -2.99 8.22 6.24
N SER A 228 -2.09 8.45 7.21
CA SER A 228 -1.87 9.80 7.77
C SER A 228 -0.59 9.88 8.60
N GLY A 229 -0.07 11.08 8.78
CA GLY A 229 1.06 11.38 9.66
C GLY A 229 2.31 11.81 8.90
N GLU A 230 3.45 11.87 9.60
CA GLU A 230 4.74 12.19 9.00
C GLU A 230 5.73 11.05 9.17
N CYS A 231 6.44 10.72 8.09
CA CYS A 231 7.47 9.69 8.12
C CYS A 231 8.67 10.03 7.25
N ILE A 232 9.80 9.46 7.62
CA ILE A 232 10.91 9.24 6.70
C ILE A 232 10.57 8.00 5.86
N LYS A 233 10.71 8.10 4.54
CA LYS A 233 10.64 6.97 3.62
C LYS A 233 11.98 6.75 2.94
N CYS A 234 12.49 5.53 3.00
CA CYS A 234 13.63 5.08 2.22
C CYS A 234 13.22 3.91 1.33
N MET A 235 13.59 3.95 0.06
CA MET A 235 13.19 2.96 -0.93
C MET A 235 14.34 2.71 -1.90
N ALA A 236 14.37 1.56 -2.57
CA ALA A 236 15.27 1.37 -3.71
C ALA A 236 15.01 2.46 -4.76
N ALA A 237 16.05 2.84 -5.51
CA ALA A 237 15.92 3.77 -6.63
C ALA A 237 15.13 3.10 -7.79
N SER A 238 13.80 3.14 -7.69
CA SER A 238 12.84 2.53 -8.62
C SER A 238 11.52 3.31 -8.60
N ASP A 239 10.98 3.57 -9.78
CA ASP A 239 9.65 4.12 -10.01
C ASP A 239 8.62 3.01 -10.29
N MET A 240 9.01 1.74 -10.14
CA MET A 240 8.13 0.59 -10.31
C MET A 240 6.98 0.62 -9.28
N LEU A 241 5.75 0.67 -9.78
CA LEU A 241 4.56 0.78 -8.96
C LEU A 241 3.43 -0.04 -9.59
N CYS A 242 2.86 -0.97 -8.81
CA CYS A 242 1.54 -1.50 -9.09
C CYS A 242 0.59 -0.87 -8.09
N GLU A 243 -0.27 0.01 -8.57
CA GLU A 243 -1.30 0.63 -7.73
C GLU A 243 -2.68 0.28 -8.25
N ARG A 244 -3.63 0.31 -7.33
CA ARG A 244 -5.00 0.57 -7.69
C ARG A 244 -5.35 1.92 -7.08
N ASP A 245 -5.58 2.90 -7.93
CA ASP A 245 -5.99 4.23 -7.51
C ASP A 245 -7.27 4.15 -6.66
N TRP A 246 -7.35 5.01 -5.64
CA TRP A 246 -8.58 5.25 -4.88
C TRP A 246 -9.63 6.05 -5.65
N HIS A 247 -9.34 6.34 -6.91
CA HIS A 247 -10.32 6.87 -7.81
C HIS A 247 -10.80 5.68 -8.62
N LEU A 248 -12.12 5.49 -8.63
CA LEU A 248 -12.81 4.65 -9.58
C LEU A 248 -12.38 5.10 -10.99
N SER A 249 -11.30 4.54 -11.51
CA SER A 249 -10.78 4.79 -12.86
C SER A 249 -11.98 4.66 -13.79
N THR A 250 -12.28 5.77 -14.46
CA THR A 250 -13.37 5.91 -15.44
C THR A 250 -13.29 4.84 -16.50
#